data_AF-A0A6P1YS06-F1
#
_entry.id   AF-A0A6P1YS06-F1
#
_cell.length_a   1.000
_cell.length_b   1.000
_cell.length_c   1.000
_cell.angle_alpha   90.00
_cell.angle_beta   90.00
_cell.angle_gamma   90.00
#
_symmetry.space_group_name_H-M   'P 1'
#
loop_
_entity.id
_entity.type
_entity.pdbx_description
1 polymer ?
#
loop_
_entity_poly.entity_id
_entity_poly.type
_entity_poly.pdbx_seq_one_letter_code
_entity_poly.pdbx_strand_id
1 'polypeptide(L)'
;MNGTENSEITGPSRSGGTRRTARDRGGWLKPLSTFRALGLVLLAVMSALSSGAAGALAADYAVYEEHSPETKPMQPGANLRALNRVITQMGDAIHLDTETGIVSLKAGTYRISGVSVLTYFDAQADTDGRVSAQARPNASYAMLLHPGSASRDVEPLALGTVSTANMDPSLLDAILTFDADTQIVLMHQAGRDVGGIYLQVYVDGSDKHVMARLVIQKLD
;
A
#
# COMPACT_ATOMS: atom_id res chain seq x y z
N MET A 1 -14.92 -27.81 41.75
CA MET A 1 -16.38 -27.66 41.90
C MET A 1 -16.67 -26.19 42.14
N ASN A 2 -17.23 -25.52 41.14
CA ASN A 2 -18.14 -24.37 41.18
C ASN A 2 -18.17 -23.81 39.75
N GLY A 3 -19.33 -23.93 39.13
CA GLY A 3 -19.59 -23.48 37.76
C GLY A 3 -20.32 -22.14 37.74
N THR A 4 -20.39 -21.58 36.53
CA THR A 4 -21.31 -20.54 36.03
C THR A 4 -21.09 -20.52 34.51
N GLU A 5 -21.93 -21.17 33.70
CA GLU A 5 -23.20 -20.71 33.12
C GLU A 5 -23.07 -19.80 31.89
N ASN A 6 -23.74 -20.25 30.84
CA ASN A 6 -23.86 -19.72 29.49
C ASN A 6 -24.72 -18.45 29.44
N SER A 7 -24.50 -17.62 28.42
CA SER A 7 -25.53 -16.72 27.90
C SER A 7 -25.43 -16.58 26.39
N GLU A 8 -26.29 -17.32 25.69
CA GLU A 8 -26.73 -17.06 24.31
C GLU A 8 -27.56 -15.77 24.27
N ILE A 9 -27.40 -14.98 23.21
CA ILE A 9 -28.29 -13.86 22.89
C ILE A 9 -29.01 -14.20 21.58
N THR A 10 -30.33 -14.29 21.65
CA THR A 10 -31.26 -14.55 20.55
C THR A 10 -32.14 -13.32 20.27
N GLY A 11 -32.31 -12.99 18.98
CA GLY A 11 -33.47 -12.28 18.40
C GLY A 11 -33.66 -10.79 18.70
N PRO A 12 -34.44 -10.04 17.89
CA PRO A 12 -35.69 -10.50 17.28
C PRO A 12 -35.83 -10.28 15.75
N SER A 13 -36.93 -10.87 15.27
CA SER A 13 -37.45 -11.02 13.91
C SER A 13 -38.59 -10.04 13.59
N ARG A 14 -38.97 -9.98 12.30
CA ARG A 14 -40.21 -9.48 11.65
C ARG A 14 -40.17 -8.04 11.10
N SER A 15 -40.87 -7.66 10.01
CA SER A 15 -41.63 -8.35 8.95
C SER A 15 -42.27 -7.29 8.02
N GLY A 16 -42.50 -7.62 6.74
CA GLY A 16 -43.57 -7.03 5.90
C GLY A 16 -43.17 -5.80 5.08
N GLY A 17 -43.62 -5.58 3.84
CA GLY A 17 -44.56 -6.33 3.01
C GLY A 17 -44.77 -5.72 1.61
N THR A 18 -45.33 -6.57 0.74
CA THR A 18 -46.31 -6.31 -0.35
C THR A 18 -45.99 -5.48 -1.60
N ARG A 19 -45.82 -6.23 -2.71
CA ARG A 19 -46.52 -6.20 -4.04
C ARG A 19 -47.38 -4.98 -4.42
N ARG A 20 -47.21 -4.55 -5.68
CA ARG A 20 -48.20 -4.35 -6.80
C ARG A 20 -47.53 -3.51 -7.90
N THR A 21 -47.85 -3.50 -9.20
CA THR A 21 -48.49 -4.37 -10.21
C THR A 21 -48.18 -3.75 -11.57
N ALA A 22 -48.11 -4.58 -12.62
CA ALA A 22 -47.95 -4.22 -14.02
C ALA A 22 -49.17 -3.52 -14.67
N ARG A 23 -48.93 -2.74 -15.74
CA ARG A 23 -49.75 -2.44 -16.95
C ARG A 23 -49.35 -1.05 -17.48
N ASP A 24 -49.42 -0.70 -18.77
CA ASP A 24 -49.88 -1.32 -20.01
C ASP A 24 -49.41 -0.43 -21.19
N ARG A 25 -49.22 -1.02 -22.38
CA ARG A 25 -49.49 -0.49 -23.76
C ARG A 25 -48.77 0.81 -24.22
N GLY A 26 -48.28 0.96 -25.44
CA GLY A 26 -48.46 0.22 -26.70
C GLY A 26 -48.30 1.21 -27.87
N GLY A 27 -47.66 0.75 -28.97
CA GLY A 27 -47.87 1.16 -30.38
C GLY A 27 -47.65 2.64 -30.76
N TRP A 28 -46.56 3.04 -31.44
CA TRP A 28 -46.24 2.93 -32.89
C TRP A 28 -47.11 3.75 -33.89
N LEU A 29 -46.39 4.64 -34.58
CA LEU A 29 -46.49 5.14 -35.97
C LEU A 29 -47.07 6.55 -36.27
N LYS A 30 -46.27 7.20 -37.14
CA LYS A 30 -46.20 8.56 -37.74
C LYS A 30 -47.31 8.76 -38.82
N PRO A 31 -47.37 9.80 -39.72
CA PRO A 31 -46.37 10.83 -40.06
C PRO A 31 -46.85 12.23 -40.58
N LEU A 32 -45.85 13.06 -40.92
CA LEU A 32 -45.78 14.08 -42.01
C LEU A 32 -46.70 15.31 -41.98
N SER A 33 -46.09 16.50 -41.88
CA SER A 33 -46.16 17.50 -42.96
C SER A 33 -45.10 18.59 -42.83
N THR A 34 -44.45 18.81 -43.97
CA THR A 34 -43.50 19.85 -44.38
C THR A 34 -44.12 21.25 -44.39
N PHE A 35 -43.39 22.29 -43.93
CA PHE A 35 -43.37 23.62 -44.58
C PHE A 35 -42.04 24.37 -44.32
N ARG A 36 -41.63 25.11 -45.34
CA ARG A 36 -40.35 25.80 -45.59
C ARG A 36 -40.21 27.13 -44.83
N ALA A 37 -38.96 27.57 -44.62
CA ALA A 37 -38.38 28.90 -44.92
C ALA A 37 -37.26 29.23 -43.91
N LEU A 38 -35.99 29.24 -44.32
CA LEU A 38 -35.23 30.40 -44.80
C LEU A 38 -35.11 31.54 -43.76
N GLY A 39 -33.94 31.62 -43.10
CA GLY A 39 -33.57 32.70 -42.19
C GLY A 39 -32.12 32.58 -41.75
N LEU A 40 -31.22 33.15 -42.56
CA LEU A 40 -29.79 33.27 -42.28
C LEU A 40 -29.59 34.44 -41.30
N VAL A 41 -29.16 34.17 -40.07
CA VAL A 41 -28.57 35.20 -39.18
C VAL A 41 -27.30 34.61 -38.58
N LEU A 42 -26.16 35.15 -39.01
CA LEU A 42 -24.86 34.99 -38.38
C LEU A 42 -24.92 35.64 -36.99
N LEU A 43 -24.75 34.86 -35.93
CA LEU A 43 -24.27 35.38 -34.65
C LEU A 43 -23.19 34.44 -34.12
N ALA A 44 -21.94 34.87 -34.29
CA ALA A 44 -20.80 34.25 -33.65
C ALA A 44 -20.89 34.51 -32.14
N VAL A 45 -21.14 33.45 -31.36
CA VAL A 45 -20.82 33.43 -29.94
C VAL A 45 -19.79 32.32 -29.74
N MET A 46 -18.54 32.74 -29.65
CA MET A 46 -17.50 31.95 -29.00
C MET A 46 -17.91 31.75 -27.55
N SER A 47 -18.33 30.55 -27.23
CA SER A 47 -18.20 30.00 -25.89
C SER A 47 -17.81 28.55 -26.06
N ALA A 48 -16.49 28.37 -26.26
CA ALA A 48 -15.77 27.21 -25.79
C ALA A 48 -16.06 27.08 -24.29
N LEU A 49 -17.20 26.48 -23.96
CA LEU A 49 -17.48 25.96 -22.64
C LEU A 49 -16.58 24.75 -22.49
N SER A 50 -15.36 25.03 -22.04
CA SER A 50 -14.65 24.23 -21.05
C SER A 50 -15.06 22.76 -21.06
N SER A 51 -14.51 22.01 -22.02
CA SER A 51 -14.01 20.67 -21.68
C SER A 51 -12.91 20.89 -20.66
N GLY A 52 -13.32 21.21 -19.43
CA GLY A 52 -12.44 21.29 -18.29
C GLY A 52 -11.73 19.96 -18.25
N ALA A 53 -10.42 20.03 -18.44
CA ALA A 53 -9.51 18.94 -18.23
C ALA A 53 -9.67 18.48 -16.77
N ALA A 54 -10.63 17.59 -16.54
CA ALA A 54 -10.63 16.66 -15.43
C ALA A 54 -10.19 15.29 -15.94
N GLY A 55 -9.28 15.27 -16.94
CA GLY A 55 -8.25 14.25 -16.92
C GLY A 55 -7.32 14.64 -15.78
N ALA A 56 -7.71 14.33 -14.54
CA ALA A 56 -6.69 14.11 -13.53
C ALA A 56 -5.78 13.06 -14.16
N LEU A 57 -4.60 13.48 -14.63
CA LEU A 57 -3.57 12.54 -15.04
C LEU A 57 -3.51 11.57 -13.88
N ALA A 58 -3.84 10.29 -14.14
CA ALA A 58 -3.78 9.28 -13.10
C ALA A 58 -2.35 9.33 -12.58
N ALA A 59 -2.17 9.87 -11.38
CA ALA A 59 -0.85 10.08 -10.83
C ALA A 59 -0.17 8.71 -10.78
N ASP A 60 1.08 8.64 -11.27
CA ASP A 60 1.81 7.38 -11.21
C ASP A 60 1.89 6.97 -9.73
N TYR A 61 1.43 5.76 -9.45
CA TYR A 61 1.18 5.30 -8.09
C TYR A 61 1.52 3.82 -7.99
N ALA A 62 2.20 3.45 -6.91
CA ALA A 62 2.51 2.06 -6.65
C ALA A 62 2.43 1.71 -5.16
N VAL A 63 2.02 0.47 -4.89
CA VAL A 63 2.10 -0.16 -3.57
C VAL A 63 2.80 -1.49 -3.72
N TYR A 64 3.88 -1.65 -2.96
CA TYR A 64 4.71 -2.84 -2.93
C TYR A 64 4.79 -3.41 -1.53
N GLU A 65 4.84 -4.74 -1.42
CA GLU A 65 4.93 -5.45 -0.15
C GLU A 65 6.06 -6.48 -0.16
N GLU A 66 6.60 -6.75 1.02
CA GLU A 66 7.48 -7.89 1.29
C GLU A 66 6.63 -9.02 1.91
N HIS A 67 6.57 -10.15 1.20
CA HIS A 67 6.02 -11.42 1.67
C HIS A 67 7.14 -12.45 1.64
N SER A 68 7.45 -13.14 2.73
CA SER A 68 8.43 -14.25 2.69
C SER A 68 7.79 -15.54 3.15
N PRO A 69 8.00 -16.65 2.42
CA PRO A 69 7.71 -17.98 2.91
C PRO A 69 8.77 -18.51 3.89
N GLU A 70 9.78 -17.70 4.23
CA GLU A 70 10.91 -18.09 5.05
C GLU A 70 11.13 -17.12 6.22
N THR A 71 11.55 -17.68 7.35
CA THR A 71 12.03 -16.92 8.50
C THR A 71 13.39 -16.28 8.19
N LYS A 72 13.47 -14.95 8.24
CA LYS A 72 14.66 -14.17 7.91
C LYS A 72 15.23 -13.51 9.17
N PRO A 73 16.32 -14.04 9.75
CA PRO A 73 16.95 -13.43 10.92
C PRO A 73 17.57 -12.08 10.55
N MET A 74 17.43 -11.11 11.45
CA MET A 74 18.06 -9.82 11.28
C MET A 74 19.57 -9.95 11.46
N GLN A 75 20.32 -9.22 10.64
CA GLN A 75 21.77 -9.09 10.74
C GLN A 75 22.14 -7.73 11.33
N PRO A 76 23.31 -7.59 11.97
CA PRO A 76 23.82 -6.27 12.35
C PRO A 76 23.95 -5.34 11.13
N GLY A 77 23.61 -4.06 11.30
CA GLY A 77 23.71 -3.06 10.23
C GLY A 77 22.48 -3.00 9.33
N ALA A 78 22.69 -2.76 8.03
CA ALA A 78 21.62 -2.50 7.06
C ALA A 78 21.09 -3.81 6.46
N ASN A 79 19.80 -4.08 6.67
CA ASN A 79 19.13 -5.26 6.15
C ASN A 79 18.16 -4.90 5.04
N LEU A 80 18.27 -5.55 3.88
CA LEU A 80 17.31 -5.34 2.79
C LEU A 80 15.92 -5.87 3.14
N ARG A 81 14.90 -5.03 2.98
CA ARG A 81 13.49 -5.44 2.92
C ARG A 81 13.20 -5.79 1.46
N ALA A 82 13.08 -7.08 1.18
CA ALA A 82 12.96 -7.58 -0.18
C ALA A 82 11.50 -7.46 -0.63
N LEU A 83 11.08 -6.25 -1.02
CA LEU A 83 9.77 -6.03 -1.62
C LEU A 83 9.65 -6.92 -2.87
N ASN A 84 8.71 -7.85 -2.86
CA ASN A 84 8.61 -8.90 -3.88
C ASN A 84 7.18 -9.12 -4.36
N ARG A 85 6.27 -8.26 -3.94
CA ARG A 85 4.87 -8.31 -4.34
C ARG A 85 4.38 -6.94 -4.79
N VAL A 86 3.83 -6.89 -6.00
CA VAL A 86 3.10 -5.73 -6.53
C VAL A 86 1.63 -5.83 -6.10
N ILE A 87 1.17 -4.87 -5.33
CA ILE A 87 -0.26 -4.76 -4.94
C ILE A 87 -1.01 -3.89 -5.93
N THR A 88 -0.42 -2.77 -6.31
CA THR A 88 -0.90 -1.92 -7.39
C THR A 88 0.26 -1.19 -8.03
N GLN A 89 0.15 -0.93 -9.33
CA GLN A 89 1.08 -0.11 -10.09
C GLN A 89 0.29 0.55 -11.21
N MET A 90 0.30 1.88 -11.24
CA MET A 90 -0.36 2.72 -12.23
C MET A 90 0.67 3.64 -12.86
N GLY A 91 0.60 3.78 -14.18
CA GLY A 91 1.58 4.57 -14.94
C GLY A 91 2.88 3.82 -15.20
N ASP A 92 3.90 4.56 -15.64
CA ASP A 92 5.17 3.98 -16.11
C ASP A 92 6.42 4.55 -15.41
N ALA A 93 6.27 5.50 -14.47
CA ALA A 93 7.39 6.08 -13.76
C ALA A 93 7.86 5.32 -12.53
N ILE A 94 7.13 4.32 -12.04
CA ILE A 94 7.45 3.58 -10.80
C ILE A 94 7.39 2.09 -11.08
N HIS A 95 8.51 1.37 -10.95
CA HIS A 95 8.59 -0.08 -11.24
C HIS A 95 9.38 -0.82 -10.17
N LEU A 96 8.86 -1.95 -9.70
CA LEU A 96 9.55 -2.86 -8.80
C LEU A 96 10.17 -4.01 -9.60
N ASP A 97 11.47 -4.26 -9.38
CA ASP A 97 12.09 -5.54 -9.65
C ASP A 97 11.84 -6.46 -8.45
N THR A 98 10.98 -7.46 -8.61
CA THR A 98 10.59 -8.37 -7.53
C THR A 98 11.66 -9.39 -7.15
N GLU A 99 12.69 -9.58 -7.98
CA GLU A 99 13.80 -10.48 -7.66
C GLU A 99 14.79 -9.80 -6.72
N THR A 100 15.05 -8.51 -6.94
CA THR A 100 16.04 -7.75 -6.17
C THR A 100 15.44 -6.87 -5.08
N GLY A 101 14.14 -6.54 -5.17
CA GLY A 101 13.47 -5.57 -4.31
C GLY A 101 13.81 -4.12 -4.61
N ILE A 102 14.48 -3.86 -5.74
CA ILE A 102 14.85 -2.51 -6.19
C ILE A 102 13.66 -1.85 -6.87
N VAL A 103 13.34 -0.62 -6.46
CA VAL A 103 12.33 0.21 -7.12
C VAL A 103 13.04 1.22 -8.02
N SER A 104 12.70 1.19 -9.31
CA SER A 104 13.13 2.19 -10.29
C SER A 104 12.10 3.32 -10.35
N LEU A 105 12.57 4.56 -10.32
CA LEU A 105 11.79 5.78 -10.42
C LEU A 105 12.30 6.60 -11.62
N LYS A 106 11.41 7.10 -12.47
CA LYS A 106 11.81 8.15 -13.43
C LYS A 106 12.13 9.46 -12.70
N ALA A 107 12.73 10.42 -13.39
CA ALA A 107 12.87 11.78 -12.87
C ALA A 107 11.49 12.36 -12.45
N GLY A 108 11.48 13.15 -11.37
CA GLY A 108 10.29 13.81 -10.83
C GLY A 108 10.28 13.90 -9.30
N THR A 109 9.20 14.46 -8.76
CA THR A 109 8.93 14.58 -7.34
C THR A 109 7.97 13.49 -6.88
N TYR A 110 8.30 12.83 -5.79
CA TYR A 110 7.55 11.70 -5.25
C TYR A 110 7.24 11.91 -3.78
N ARG A 111 6.02 11.56 -3.37
CA ARG A 111 5.75 11.19 -1.98
C ARG A 111 5.99 9.70 -1.81
N ILE A 112 6.84 9.34 -0.86
CA ILE A 112 7.18 7.96 -0.54
C ILE A 112 6.89 7.74 0.93
N SER A 113 5.98 6.82 1.23
CA SER A 113 5.68 6.39 2.58
C SER A 113 5.97 4.90 2.74
N GLY A 114 6.54 4.49 3.87
CA GLY A 114 6.97 3.13 4.11
C GLY A 114 6.71 2.67 5.54
N VAL A 115 6.57 1.36 5.69
CA VAL A 115 6.52 0.70 6.99
C VAL A 115 7.45 -0.50 6.98
N SER A 116 8.17 -0.70 8.08
CA SER A 116 8.99 -1.88 8.32
C SER A 116 8.77 -2.41 9.73
N VAL A 117 8.28 -3.63 9.81
CA VAL A 117 7.98 -4.34 11.06
C VAL A 117 9.12 -5.29 11.37
N LEU A 118 9.48 -5.39 12.65
CA LEU A 118 10.38 -6.41 13.15
C LEU A 118 9.65 -7.33 14.10
N THR A 119 10.10 -8.57 14.14
CA THR A 119 9.58 -9.58 15.03
C THR A 119 10.68 -10.04 15.97
N TYR A 120 10.38 -10.11 17.27
CA TYR A 120 11.18 -10.89 18.20
C TYR A 120 10.55 -12.28 18.32
N PHE A 121 11.35 -13.33 18.19
CA PHE A 121 10.88 -14.70 18.24
C PHE A 121 11.88 -15.60 18.95
N ASP A 122 11.39 -16.35 19.94
CA ASP A 122 12.14 -17.35 20.67
C ASP A 122 11.48 -18.71 20.46
N ALA A 123 12.03 -19.55 19.58
CA ALA A 123 11.45 -20.84 19.25
C ALA A 123 11.30 -21.80 20.45
N GLN A 124 12.02 -21.57 21.57
CA GLN A 124 11.88 -22.37 22.79
C GLN A 124 10.76 -21.87 23.70
N ALA A 125 10.48 -20.56 23.70
CA ALA A 125 9.43 -19.95 24.50
C ALA A 125 8.09 -19.86 23.73
N ASP A 126 8.15 -19.53 22.45
CA ASP A 126 7.03 -19.28 21.53
C ASP A 126 6.59 -20.58 20.82
N THR A 127 6.22 -21.58 21.62
CA THR A 127 5.95 -22.96 21.14
C THR A 127 4.53 -23.20 20.63
N ASP A 128 3.60 -22.27 20.87
CA ASP A 128 2.19 -22.40 20.49
C ASP A 128 1.86 -21.86 19.09
N GLY A 129 2.91 -21.53 18.31
CA GLY A 129 2.78 -20.94 16.98
C GLY A 129 2.38 -19.47 16.99
N ARG A 130 2.40 -18.79 18.14
CA ARG A 130 2.18 -17.35 18.24
C ARG A 130 3.49 -16.63 18.46
N VAL A 131 3.61 -15.46 17.85
CA VAL A 131 4.68 -14.52 18.16
C VAL A 131 4.29 -13.73 19.41
N SER A 132 5.17 -13.71 20.42
CA SER A 132 4.96 -12.93 21.63
C SER A 132 4.80 -11.44 21.34
N ALA A 133 3.83 -10.77 21.94
CA ALA A 133 3.71 -9.31 21.88
C ALA A 133 4.70 -8.58 22.82
N GLN A 134 5.54 -9.30 23.56
CA GLN A 134 6.50 -8.67 24.46
C GLN A 134 7.63 -8.02 23.67
N ALA A 135 7.75 -6.70 23.82
CA ALA A 135 8.88 -5.96 23.30
C ALA A 135 10.19 -6.43 23.93
N ARG A 136 11.19 -6.67 23.09
CA ARG A 136 12.60 -6.63 23.51
C ARG A 136 13.22 -5.34 23.01
N PRO A 137 14.01 -4.63 23.82
CA PRO A 137 14.59 -3.36 23.40
C PRO A 137 15.54 -3.56 22.21
N ASN A 138 15.17 -3.01 21.06
CA ASN A 138 16.04 -2.89 19.91
C ASN A 138 15.77 -1.54 19.25
N ALA A 139 16.69 -0.58 19.39
CA ALA A 139 16.59 0.65 18.62
C ALA A 139 17.06 0.36 17.19
N SER A 140 16.11 0.25 16.28
CA SER A 140 16.32 0.04 14.85
C SER A 140 15.38 0.95 14.06
N TYR A 141 15.62 1.15 12.77
CA TYR A 141 14.77 1.99 11.93
C TYR A 141 14.85 1.61 10.46
N ALA A 142 13.78 1.89 9.72
CA ALA A 142 13.76 1.82 8.28
C ALA A 142 14.53 2.99 7.67
N MET A 143 15.06 2.79 6.47
CA MET A 143 15.70 3.83 5.70
C MET A 143 15.52 3.58 4.20
N LEU A 144 15.39 4.66 3.44
CA LEU A 144 15.49 4.63 1.99
C LEU A 144 16.92 4.94 1.57
N LEU A 145 17.45 4.13 0.66
CA LEU A 145 18.81 4.26 0.15
C LEU A 145 18.82 4.01 -1.36
N HIS A 146 19.87 4.47 -2.03
CA HIS A 146 20.22 3.94 -3.34
C HIS A 146 20.75 2.49 -3.21
N PRO A 147 20.47 1.61 -4.19
CA PRO A 147 21.04 0.27 -4.22
C PRO A 147 22.57 0.27 -4.04
N GLY A 148 23.11 -0.77 -3.42
CA GLY A 148 24.55 -0.91 -3.19
C GLY A 148 25.16 0.03 -2.14
N SER A 149 24.38 0.95 -1.56
CA SER A 149 24.87 1.95 -0.62
C SER A 149 24.68 1.54 0.86
N ALA A 150 24.70 0.24 1.15
CA ALA A 150 24.51 -0.28 2.50
C ALA A 150 25.79 -0.15 3.35
N SER A 151 26.00 1.01 3.96
CA SER A 151 27.02 1.23 5.00
C SER A 151 26.44 2.11 6.10
N ARG A 152 27.02 2.01 7.31
CA ARG A 152 26.68 2.90 8.43
C ARG A 152 26.94 4.38 8.12
N ASP A 153 27.87 4.64 7.19
CA ASP A 153 28.34 5.98 6.86
C ASP A 153 27.66 6.58 5.62
N VAL A 154 26.70 5.88 5.03
CA VAL A 154 25.93 6.42 3.90
C VAL A 154 24.74 7.20 4.43
N GLU A 155 24.63 8.44 4.00
CA GLU A 155 23.48 9.29 4.30
C GLU A 155 22.22 8.72 3.60
N PRO A 156 21.16 8.42 4.35
CA PRO A 156 19.91 7.91 3.80
C PRO A 156 19.14 9.01 3.05
N LEU A 157 18.41 8.60 2.00
CA LEU A 157 17.47 9.49 1.30
C LEU A 157 16.33 9.93 2.23
N ALA A 158 15.91 9.02 3.12
CA ALA A 158 14.95 9.27 4.16
C ALA A 158 15.12 8.26 5.30
N LEU A 159 14.84 8.69 6.52
CA LEU A 159 14.85 7.87 7.73
C LEU A 159 13.43 7.64 8.24
N GLY A 160 13.18 6.42 8.68
CA GLY A 160 11.99 6.07 9.44
C GLY A 160 12.14 6.36 10.93
N THR A 161 11.02 6.30 11.64
CA THR A 161 10.98 6.36 13.10
C THR A 161 11.73 5.18 13.72
N VAL A 162 12.18 5.34 14.96
CA VAL A 162 12.66 4.19 15.74
C VAL A 162 11.53 3.16 15.88
N SER A 163 11.87 1.89 15.69
CA SER A 163 10.99 0.74 15.88
C SER A 163 11.41 -0.08 17.09
N THR A 164 10.47 -0.84 17.64
CA THR A 164 10.73 -1.91 18.62
C THR A 164 10.05 -3.18 18.15
N ALA A 165 10.77 -4.30 18.14
CA ALA A 165 10.23 -5.58 17.69
C ALA A 165 8.97 -5.96 18.48
N ASN A 166 7.97 -6.48 17.76
CA ASN A 166 6.64 -6.88 18.27
C ASN A 166 5.73 -5.75 18.82
N MET A 167 6.18 -4.49 18.81
CA MET A 167 5.39 -3.37 19.34
C MET A 167 5.23 -2.24 18.32
N ASP A 168 6.33 -1.56 18.00
CA ASP A 168 6.31 -0.32 17.23
C ASP A 168 7.01 -0.53 15.88
N PRO A 169 6.30 -0.38 14.73
CA PRO A 169 6.95 -0.43 13.44
C PRO A 169 7.79 0.82 13.19
N SER A 170 8.77 0.70 12.29
CA SER A 170 9.44 1.88 11.75
C SER A 170 8.60 2.45 10.62
N LEU A 171 8.21 3.71 10.74
CA LEU A 171 7.40 4.43 9.77
C LEU A 171 8.26 5.49 9.07
N LEU A 172 8.14 5.56 7.75
CA LEU A 172 8.84 6.53 6.92
C LEU A 172 7.82 7.31 6.09
N ASP A 173 8.01 8.62 5.98
CA ASP A 173 7.24 9.48 5.05
C ASP A 173 8.17 10.60 4.58
N ALA A 174 8.35 10.72 3.27
CA ALA A 174 9.24 11.69 2.67
C ALA A 174 8.68 12.21 1.34
N ILE A 175 9.02 13.45 1.00
CA ILE A 175 8.86 14.01 -0.34
C ILE A 175 10.27 14.18 -0.90
N LEU A 176 10.56 13.49 -1.99
CA LEU A 176 11.89 13.45 -2.62
C LEU A 176 11.77 13.86 -4.08
N THR A 177 12.70 14.70 -4.55
CA THR A 177 12.81 15.11 -5.95
C THR A 177 14.07 14.52 -6.54
N PHE A 178 13.95 13.93 -7.74
CA PHE A 178 15.06 13.34 -8.47
C PHE A 178 15.15 13.99 -9.86
N ASP A 179 16.30 14.58 -10.17
CA ASP A 179 16.55 15.26 -11.45
C ASP A 179 16.81 14.28 -12.62
N ALA A 180 17.04 13.01 -12.30
CA ALA A 180 17.27 11.93 -13.25
C ALA A 180 16.58 10.66 -12.76
N ASP A 181 16.38 9.72 -13.68
CA ASP A 181 15.92 8.37 -13.35
C ASP A 181 16.85 7.76 -12.28
N THR A 182 16.24 7.16 -11.26
CA THR A 182 16.94 6.68 -10.08
C THR A 182 16.41 5.33 -9.61
N GLN A 183 17.11 4.76 -8.65
CA GLN A 183 16.72 3.52 -8.00
C GLN A 183 16.79 3.70 -6.49
N ILE A 184 15.83 3.09 -5.80
CA ILE A 184 15.76 3.08 -4.34
C ILE A 184 15.52 1.66 -3.82
N VAL A 185 15.96 1.43 -2.58
CA VAL A 185 15.66 0.23 -1.80
C VAL A 185 15.18 0.64 -0.41
N LEU A 186 14.27 -0.17 0.14
CA LEU A 186 13.89 -0.10 1.54
C LEU A 186 14.81 -1.00 2.37
N MET A 187 15.49 -0.42 3.34
CA MET A 187 16.37 -1.14 4.26
C MET A 187 15.84 -0.98 5.69
N HIS A 188 16.26 -1.88 6.58
CA HIS A 188 16.07 -1.76 8.02
C HIS A 188 17.44 -1.83 8.71
N GLN A 189 17.83 -0.72 9.34
CA GLN A 189 19.05 -0.59 10.11
C GLN A 189 18.85 -1.18 11.50
N ALA A 190 19.77 -2.02 11.96
CA ALA A 190 19.90 -2.38 13.36
C ALA A 190 21.30 -2.12 13.90
N GLY A 191 21.35 -1.99 15.23
CA GLY A 191 22.58 -2.06 16.00
C GLY A 191 23.24 -3.44 15.97
N ARG A 192 24.15 -3.67 16.91
CA ARG A 192 24.96 -4.91 16.96
C ARG A 192 24.24 -6.08 17.63
N ASP A 193 23.32 -5.80 18.53
CA ASP A 193 22.56 -6.82 19.26
C ASP A 193 21.22 -7.06 18.58
N VAL A 194 21.15 -8.13 17.79
CA VAL A 194 19.98 -8.53 16.99
C VAL A 194 19.54 -9.97 17.29
N GLY A 195 20.03 -10.54 18.39
CA GLY A 195 19.73 -11.92 18.76
C GLY A 195 18.23 -12.16 18.95
N GLY A 196 17.67 -13.10 18.19
CA GLY A 196 16.24 -13.43 18.22
C GLY A 196 15.34 -12.37 17.55
N ILE A 197 15.92 -11.39 16.85
CA ILE A 197 15.18 -10.42 16.05
C ILE A 197 15.17 -10.87 14.59
N TYR A 198 14.02 -10.77 13.98
CA TYR A 198 13.75 -11.22 12.63
C TYR A 198 13.11 -10.10 11.83
N LEU A 199 13.50 -10.01 10.57
CA LEU A 199 12.78 -9.18 9.59
C LEU A 199 11.43 -9.81 9.27
N GLN A 200 11.39 -11.15 9.31
CA GLN A 200 10.25 -11.98 8.93
C GLN A 200 10.29 -13.27 9.73
N VAL A 201 9.16 -13.69 10.28
CA VAL A 201 9.00 -14.99 10.94
C VAL A 201 7.90 -15.73 10.21
N TYR A 202 8.25 -16.90 9.67
CA TYR A 202 7.32 -17.83 9.07
C TYR A 202 7.05 -18.94 10.08
N VAL A 203 6.11 -18.64 10.99
CA VAL A 203 5.46 -19.64 11.83
C VAL A 203 4.18 -20.08 11.15
N ASP A 204 3.61 -21.22 11.53
CA ASP A 204 2.25 -21.65 11.17
C ASP A 204 1.86 -21.80 9.67
N GLY A 205 2.80 -21.64 8.73
CA GLY A 205 2.55 -21.87 7.31
C GLY A 205 1.82 -20.73 6.58
N SER A 206 1.58 -19.60 7.25
CA SER A 206 0.85 -18.45 6.73
C SER A 206 1.75 -17.54 5.88
N ASP A 207 1.40 -17.34 4.62
CA ASP A 207 2.08 -16.42 3.69
C ASP A 207 1.46 -15.00 3.72
N LYS A 208 0.59 -14.71 4.70
CA LYS A 208 -0.19 -13.46 4.74
C LYS A 208 0.43 -12.36 5.59
N HIS A 209 1.63 -12.58 6.11
CA HIS A 209 2.33 -11.59 6.92
C HIS A 209 3.03 -10.56 6.03
N VAL A 210 2.56 -9.31 6.11
CA VAL A 210 3.22 -8.17 5.48
C VAL A 210 4.19 -7.57 6.47
N MET A 211 5.48 -7.78 6.24
CA MET A 211 6.51 -7.32 7.17
C MET A 211 7.08 -5.96 6.75
N ALA A 212 7.02 -5.64 5.45
CA ALA A 212 7.27 -4.30 4.95
C ALA A 212 6.32 -3.94 3.83
N ARG A 213 6.03 -2.64 3.71
CA ARG A 213 5.26 -2.06 2.62
C ARG A 213 5.84 -0.71 2.24
N LEU A 214 5.85 -0.42 0.94
CA LEU A 214 6.20 0.87 0.39
C LEU A 214 5.06 1.38 -0.48
N VAL A 215 4.70 2.64 -0.31
CA VAL A 215 3.67 3.36 -1.07
C VAL A 215 4.35 4.55 -1.72
N ILE A 216 4.19 4.69 -3.04
CA ILE A 216 4.87 5.71 -3.82
C ILE A 216 3.84 6.40 -4.70
N GLN A 217 3.86 7.72 -4.69
CA GLN A 217 3.05 8.56 -5.56
C GLN A 217 3.93 9.61 -6.22
N LYS A 218 3.92 9.68 -7.55
CA LYS A 218 4.50 10.79 -8.31
C LYS A 218 3.59 12.01 -8.21
N LEU A 219 4.17 13.19 -8.00
CA LEU A 219 3.45 14.43 -7.75
C LEU A 219 3.47 15.41 -8.92
N ASP A 220 4.44 15.32 -9.82
CA ASP A 220 4.63 16.18 -10.99
C ASP A 220 5.19 15.45 -12.21
#